data_AF-A0A0R2FMH5-F1
#
_entry.id   AF-A0A0R2FMH5-F1
#
_cell.length_a   1.000
_cell.length_b   1.000
_cell.length_c   1.000
_cell.angle_alpha   90.00
_cell.angle_beta   90.00
_cell.angle_gamma   90.00
#
_symmetry.space_group_name_H-M   'P 1'
#
loop_
_entity.id
_entity.type
_entity.pdbx_description
1 polymer ?
#
loop_
_entity_poly.entity_id
_entity_poly.type
_entity_poly.pdbx_seq_one_letter_code
_entity_poly.pdbx_strand_id
1 'polypeptide(L)'
;MIEAIILDWAGTTVDYGSRAPIIAFKNAFAHYGVELSETSIRQDIGIDKKSHVRKILQQPEIANNWEAAHPTIPLATATDEVYRQFQHEITQVLSETAQLKSGMTELIQFANDHHIQLATTTGYTQAMLDQLLPLAAEQGYQPLVNITSEQTNHVGRPQPAMVELAMQKLNVTDPAHVIKVGDTINDVLEGKNAGVISVGVVEGGNLIGLSQSEFEQLQIEDRDRYQMKAAAILTEAGADEIVMNIADLIPLIESIDDHQREMPLLLTPGPLTTSPTVKATMQVDHGTWDDDYKALTQWVRHQLVTLGNASDDVYTAVLMQGSGSFGVEATLGTAIPRENATLMIAANGAYGERMAEMATYLQIPFITVHAPEDQPITMDLVSEKLAAHPEVTHFAMVHCETTTGILNPIETIIPALADKGIVTIVDAMSSFGGVPIDLERLNVDYLVTSSNKCVQGVPGFSIVLAKKATLATTAGNARSLVLDLYAQNACFENQHGKWRFTSPTHVVYAFAQALRELSVEGGVTARYHRYSTNEQLLHEGMIDLGYEPVIDHTVQSPIITSFKYPTADFNFRDFYEYLKDRGFIIYPGKVSQMDSFRIGNIGEVSADDISRLLNLIATYTTALKATE
;
A
#
# COMPACT_ATOMS: atom_id res chain seq x y z
N MET A 1 9.79 4.73 -1.68
CA MET A 1 10.91 5.60 -1.25
C MET A 1 11.29 6.42 -2.46
N ILE A 2 11.61 7.71 -2.29
CA ILE A 2 11.99 8.58 -3.40
C ILE A 2 13.31 8.09 -4.02
N GLU A 3 13.29 7.87 -5.33
CA GLU A 3 14.42 7.39 -6.12
C GLU A 3 15.06 8.50 -6.95
N ALA A 4 14.29 9.55 -7.30
CA ALA A 4 14.80 10.66 -8.09
C ALA A 4 14.16 12.02 -7.76
N ILE A 5 14.96 13.08 -7.88
CA ILE A 5 14.52 14.48 -7.80
C ILE A 5 14.88 15.17 -9.11
N ILE A 6 13.87 15.74 -9.77
CA ILE A 6 13.99 16.46 -11.03
C ILE A 6 13.78 17.95 -10.75
N LEU A 7 14.83 18.74 -10.89
CA LEU A 7 14.83 20.18 -10.57
C LEU A 7 14.76 21.03 -11.84
N ASP A 8 14.15 22.23 -11.76
CA ASP A 8 14.41 23.28 -12.75
C ASP A 8 15.73 24.03 -12.46
N TRP A 9 16.22 24.78 -13.45
CA TRP A 9 17.41 25.62 -13.31
C TRP A 9 17.10 26.99 -12.69
N ALA A 10 16.59 27.92 -13.49
CA ALA A 10 16.45 29.32 -13.10
C ALA A 10 15.36 29.51 -12.05
N GLY A 11 15.66 30.18 -10.94
CA GLY A 11 14.70 30.41 -9.85
C GLY A 11 14.51 29.20 -8.93
N THR A 12 14.99 28.02 -9.32
CA THR A 12 14.89 26.78 -8.53
C THR A 12 16.24 26.33 -7.97
N THR A 13 17.26 26.10 -8.81
CA THR A 13 18.61 25.69 -8.39
C THR A 13 19.63 26.82 -8.43
N VAL A 14 19.52 27.73 -9.42
CA VAL A 14 20.39 28.91 -9.60
C VAL A 14 19.55 30.15 -9.91
N ASP A 15 20.20 31.31 -10.11
CA ASP A 15 19.56 32.55 -10.57
C ASP A 15 18.40 33.03 -9.67
N TYR A 16 18.75 33.55 -8.49
CA TYR A 16 17.78 34.05 -7.51
C TYR A 16 16.90 35.17 -8.11
N GLY A 17 15.60 34.91 -8.17
CA GLY A 17 14.58 35.79 -8.79
C GLY A 17 14.39 35.57 -10.29
N SER A 18 14.98 34.51 -10.85
CA SER A 18 14.95 34.14 -12.27
C SER A 18 15.31 35.31 -13.18
N ARG A 19 16.39 36.03 -12.85
CA ARG A 19 16.71 37.34 -13.44
C ARG A 19 17.40 37.23 -14.79
N ALA A 20 18.19 36.18 -15.03
CA ALA A 20 18.96 36.06 -16.25
C ALA A 20 18.09 36.06 -17.52
N PRO A 21 16.99 35.28 -17.59
CA PRO A 21 16.06 35.36 -18.72
C PRO A 21 15.45 36.75 -18.87
N ILE A 22 15.08 37.41 -17.77
CA ILE A 22 14.42 38.73 -17.80
C ILE A 22 15.35 39.80 -18.37
N ILE A 23 16.60 39.85 -17.88
CA ILE A 23 17.61 40.80 -18.35
C ILE A 23 17.88 40.54 -19.84
N ALA A 24 18.07 39.29 -20.24
CA ALA A 24 18.33 38.94 -21.63
C ALA A 24 17.16 39.30 -22.56
N PHE A 25 15.91 39.08 -22.15
CA PHE A 25 14.74 39.50 -22.93
C PHE A 25 14.66 41.02 -23.07
N LYS A 26 14.86 41.77 -21.98
CA LYS A 26 14.85 43.24 -22.03
C LYS A 26 15.94 43.76 -22.96
N ASN A 27 17.16 43.26 -22.84
CA ASN A 27 18.26 43.68 -23.71
C ASN A 27 18.02 43.31 -25.18
N ALA A 28 17.53 42.09 -25.43
CA ALA A 28 17.27 41.62 -26.78
C ALA A 28 16.21 42.45 -27.50
N PHE A 29 15.12 42.80 -26.82
CA PHE A 29 14.08 43.66 -27.40
C PHE A 29 14.51 45.14 -27.46
N ALA A 30 15.25 45.64 -26.46
CA ALA A 30 15.78 46.99 -26.45
C ALA A 30 16.79 47.23 -27.58
N HIS A 31 17.53 46.20 -28.02
CA HIS A 31 18.36 46.24 -29.21
C HIS A 31 17.58 46.67 -30.46
N TYR A 32 16.31 46.27 -30.54
CA TYR A 32 15.37 46.66 -31.59
C TYR A 32 14.45 47.82 -31.16
N GLY A 33 14.82 48.59 -30.14
CA GLY A 33 14.04 49.75 -29.68
C GLY A 33 12.67 49.41 -29.08
N VAL A 34 12.45 48.17 -28.66
CA VAL A 34 11.23 47.74 -27.96
C VAL A 34 11.52 47.62 -26.47
N GLU A 35 10.86 48.44 -25.66
CA GLU A 35 10.94 48.33 -24.21
C GLU A 35 9.89 47.36 -23.67
N LEU A 36 10.34 46.37 -22.90
CA LEU A 36 9.47 45.40 -22.25
C LEU A 36 9.38 45.68 -20.74
N SER A 37 8.17 45.54 -20.20
CA SER A 37 7.97 45.47 -18.76
C SER A 37 8.35 44.07 -18.23
N GLU A 38 8.91 44.00 -17.02
CA GLU A 38 9.26 42.72 -16.40
C GLU A 38 8.04 41.84 -16.17
N THR A 39 6.90 42.45 -15.83
CA THR A 39 5.63 41.76 -15.64
C THR A 39 5.19 41.00 -16.90
N SER A 40 5.38 41.58 -18.09
CA SER A 40 5.01 40.92 -19.36
C SER A 40 5.87 39.69 -19.63
N ILE A 41 7.17 39.76 -19.31
CA ILE A 41 8.09 38.64 -19.52
C ILE A 41 7.86 37.53 -18.48
N ARG A 42 7.63 37.89 -17.20
CA ARG A 42 7.50 36.92 -16.10
C ARG A 42 6.29 35.98 -16.23
N GLN A 43 5.26 36.38 -16.96
CA GLN A 43 4.05 35.59 -17.20
C GLN A 43 4.33 34.26 -17.91
N ASP A 44 5.34 34.23 -18.78
CA ASP A 44 5.65 33.09 -19.64
C ASP A 44 7.04 32.49 -19.33
N ILE A 45 7.53 32.66 -18.10
CA ILE A 45 8.73 31.95 -17.65
C ILE A 45 8.39 30.46 -17.45
N GLY A 46 9.32 29.60 -17.84
CA GLY A 46 9.17 28.13 -17.83
C GLY A 46 8.92 27.49 -19.20
N ILE A 47 8.43 28.24 -20.21
CA ILE A 47 8.32 27.73 -21.59
C ILE A 47 9.64 27.89 -22.36
N ASP A 48 9.75 27.25 -23.53
CA ASP A 48 10.91 27.37 -24.40
C ASP A 48 11.13 28.83 -24.86
N LYS A 49 12.39 29.26 -24.87
CA LYS A 49 12.71 30.68 -25.06
C LYS A 49 12.32 31.22 -26.43
N LYS A 50 12.35 30.40 -27.48
CA LYS A 50 11.96 30.81 -28.83
C LYS A 50 10.44 31.01 -28.94
N SER A 51 9.63 30.13 -28.36
CA SER A 51 8.18 30.36 -28.32
C SER A 51 7.80 31.53 -27.42
N HIS A 52 8.56 31.79 -26.35
CA HIS A 52 8.37 33.00 -25.54
C HIS A 52 8.61 34.28 -26.37
N VAL A 53 9.72 34.38 -27.11
CA VAL A 53 9.93 35.51 -28.05
C VAL A 53 8.75 35.66 -29.01
N ARG A 54 8.30 34.55 -29.61
CA ARG A 54 7.16 34.55 -30.55
C ARG A 54 5.89 35.10 -29.89
N LYS A 55 5.59 34.67 -28.66
CA LYS A 55 4.39 35.08 -27.94
C LYS A 55 4.41 36.57 -27.58
N ILE A 56 5.57 37.11 -27.20
CA ILE A 56 5.75 38.55 -26.98
C ILE A 56 5.53 39.34 -28.28
N LEU A 57 6.15 38.92 -29.39
CA LEU A 57 6.00 39.59 -30.70
C LEU A 57 4.57 39.53 -31.24
N GLN A 58 3.75 38.56 -30.83
CA GLN A 58 2.34 38.44 -31.20
C GLN A 58 1.41 39.32 -30.37
N GLN A 59 1.90 39.99 -29.32
CA GLN A 59 1.10 40.96 -28.58
C GLN A 59 0.72 42.14 -29.50
N PRO A 60 -0.56 42.52 -29.62
CA PRO A 60 -1.00 43.48 -30.63
C PRO A 60 -0.25 44.82 -30.61
N GLU A 61 0.10 45.33 -29.43
CA GLU A 61 0.85 46.57 -29.27
C GLU A 61 2.29 46.44 -29.81
N ILE A 62 2.97 45.34 -29.48
CA ILE A 62 4.35 45.07 -29.91
C ILE A 62 4.38 44.81 -31.42
N ALA A 63 3.45 44.00 -31.94
CA ALA A 63 3.36 43.69 -33.37
C ALA A 63 3.18 44.97 -34.22
N ASN A 64 2.24 45.83 -33.83
CA ASN A 64 1.96 47.08 -34.55
C ASN A 64 3.14 48.06 -34.51
N ASN A 65 3.79 48.17 -33.35
CA ASN A 65 4.97 49.04 -33.19
C ASN A 65 6.19 48.48 -33.94
N TRP A 66 6.33 47.14 -33.99
CA TRP A 66 7.42 46.47 -34.69
C TRP A 66 7.35 46.72 -36.20
N GLU A 67 6.17 46.56 -36.83
CA GLU A 67 5.99 46.79 -38.26
C GLU A 67 6.24 48.26 -38.66
N ALA A 68 5.91 49.20 -37.77
CA ALA A 68 6.14 50.62 -37.99
C ALA A 68 7.62 51.02 -37.82
N ALA A 69 8.34 50.43 -36.86
CA ALA A 69 9.73 50.76 -36.55
C ALA A 69 10.75 50.00 -37.41
N HIS A 70 10.42 48.77 -37.85
CA HIS A 70 11.33 47.86 -38.56
C HIS A 70 10.73 47.35 -39.88
N PRO A 71 10.48 48.22 -40.87
CA PRO A 71 9.83 47.84 -42.13
C PRO A 71 10.63 46.83 -42.98
N THR A 72 11.90 46.60 -42.64
CA THR A 72 12.82 45.68 -43.32
C THR A 72 12.93 44.31 -42.66
N ILE A 73 12.37 44.12 -41.46
CA ILE A 73 12.34 42.85 -40.73
C ILE A 73 10.87 42.44 -40.54
N PRO A 74 10.30 41.66 -41.48
CA PRO A 74 8.93 41.18 -41.35
C PRO A 74 8.72 40.44 -40.02
N LEU A 75 7.53 40.59 -39.43
CA LEU A 75 7.17 39.93 -38.17
C LEU A 75 7.37 38.41 -38.22
N ALA A 76 7.19 37.81 -39.40
CA ALA A 76 7.43 36.39 -39.67
C ALA A 76 8.89 35.94 -39.44
N THR A 77 9.87 36.83 -39.64
CA THR A 77 11.30 36.55 -39.43
C THR A 77 11.85 37.21 -38.17
N ALA A 78 11.12 38.17 -37.57
CA ALA A 78 11.50 38.88 -36.36
C ALA A 78 11.74 37.95 -35.16
N THR A 79 10.98 36.86 -35.05
CA THR A 79 11.16 35.88 -33.98
C THR A 79 12.58 35.28 -33.98
N ASP A 80 13.12 34.95 -35.16
CA ASP A 80 14.46 34.36 -35.26
C ASP A 80 15.57 35.37 -34.98
N GLU A 81 15.40 36.62 -35.43
CA GLU A 81 16.35 37.71 -35.21
C GLU A 81 16.43 38.13 -33.73
N VAL A 82 15.28 38.33 -33.08
CA VAL A 82 15.21 38.65 -31.65
C VAL A 82 15.70 37.48 -30.82
N TYR A 83 15.36 36.25 -31.20
CA TYR A 83 15.84 35.06 -30.51
C TYR A 83 17.36 34.91 -30.60
N ARG A 84 17.98 35.22 -31.75
CA ARG A 84 19.44 35.22 -31.89
C ARG A 84 20.09 36.28 -30.99
N GLN A 85 19.50 37.47 -30.91
CA GLN A 85 19.99 38.50 -29.99
C GLN A 85 19.83 38.04 -28.54
N PHE A 86 18.70 37.46 -28.17
CA PHE A 86 18.49 36.88 -26.84
C PHE A 86 19.55 35.83 -26.48
N GLN A 87 19.92 34.95 -27.42
CA GLN A 87 21.00 33.98 -27.22
C GLN A 87 22.36 34.64 -26.98
N HIS A 88 22.61 35.80 -27.59
CA HIS A 88 23.83 36.58 -27.32
C HIS A 88 23.82 37.18 -25.90
N GLU A 89 22.71 37.83 -25.52
CA GLU A 89 22.57 38.50 -24.22
C GLU A 89 22.62 37.50 -23.05
N ILE A 90 21.87 36.40 -23.14
CA ILE A 90 21.76 35.41 -22.07
C ILE A 90 23.10 34.72 -21.77
N THR A 91 23.98 34.58 -22.75
CA THR A 91 25.32 34.01 -22.57
C THR A 91 26.16 34.83 -21.59
N GLN A 92 26.03 36.16 -21.63
CA GLN A 92 26.77 37.03 -20.71
C GLN A 92 26.18 36.94 -19.30
N VAL A 93 24.86 37.00 -19.19
CA VAL A 93 24.16 37.05 -17.90
C VAL A 93 24.18 35.71 -17.16
N LEU A 94 24.12 34.57 -17.86
CA LEU A 94 24.14 33.24 -17.23
C LEU A 94 25.37 33.01 -16.37
N SER A 95 26.54 33.51 -16.79
CA SER A 95 27.77 33.39 -16.01
C SER A 95 27.72 34.16 -14.69
N GLU A 96 26.99 35.28 -14.66
CA GLU A 96 26.85 36.14 -13.49
C GLU A 96 25.79 35.63 -12.50
N THR A 97 24.86 34.78 -12.95
CA THR A 97 23.74 34.26 -12.16
C THR A 97 23.80 32.76 -11.86
N ALA A 98 24.86 32.08 -12.28
CA ALA A 98 25.08 30.63 -12.10
C ALA A 98 25.33 30.19 -10.65
N GLN A 99 25.21 31.08 -9.66
CA GLN A 99 25.40 30.74 -8.26
C GLN A 99 24.26 29.84 -7.76
N LEU A 100 24.61 28.72 -7.11
CA LEU A 100 23.64 27.83 -6.48
C LEU A 100 22.89 28.57 -5.37
N LYS A 101 21.57 28.35 -5.31
CA LYS A 101 20.73 28.86 -4.25
C LYS A 101 21.07 28.20 -2.91
N SER A 102 20.79 28.93 -1.83
CA SER A 102 20.89 28.40 -0.45
C SER A 102 20.07 27.11 -0.31
N GLY A 103 20.61 26.12 0.42
CA GLY A 103 19.99 24.80 0.59
C GLY A 103 20.39 23.75 -0.46
N MET A 104 20.95 24.15 -1.61
CA MET A 104 21.36 23.18 -2.64
C MET A 104 22.50 22.27 -2.18
N THR A 105 23.45 22.79 -1.40
CA THR A 105 24.60 21.99 -0.93
C THR A 105 24.11 20.88 0.01
N GLU A 106 23.19 21.23 0.92
CA GLU A 106 22.54 20.31 1.85
C GLU A 106 21.72 19.26 1.10
N LEU A 107 20.94 19.68 0.09
CA LEU A 107 20.15 18.76 -0.73
C LEU A 107 21.03 17.77 -1.51
N ILE A 108 22.15 18.22 -2.07
CA ILE A 108 23.10 17.35 -2.79
C ILE A 108 23.70 16.33 -1.84
N GLN A 109 24.13 16.75 -0.64
CA GLN A 109 24.68 15.84 0.35
C GLN A 109 23.63 14.80 0.77
N PHE A 110 22.41 15.24 1.09
CA PHE A 110 21.30 14.36 1.43
C PHE A 110 21.00 13.35 0.31
N ALA A 111 20.88 13.81 -0.94
CA ALA A 111 20.62 12.94 -2.08
C ALA A 111 21.71 11.87 -2.26
N ASN A 112 22.98 12.24 -2.08
CA ASN A 112 24.09 11.29 -2.14
C ASN A 112 24.03 10.26 -1.00
N ASP A 113 23.78 10.71 0.23
CA ASP A 113 23.70 9.84 1.42
C ASP A 113 22.53 8.85 1.34
N HIS A 114 21.45 9.23 0.64
CA HIS A 114 20.22 8.44 0.48
C HIS A 114 20.10 7.76 -0.89
N HIS A 115 21.14 7.80 -1.73
CA HIS A 115 21.15 7.23 -3.09
C HIS A 115 20.02 7.73 -4.02
N ILE A 116 19.58 8.99 -3.83
CA ILE A 116 18.57 9.64 -4.65
C ILE A 116 19.22 10.26 -5.88
N GLN A 117 18.70 9.95 -7.07
CA GLN A 117 19.25 10.45 -8.33
C GLN A 117 18.78 11.87 -8.62
N LEU A 118 19.72 12.79 -8.86
CA LEU A 118 19.41 14.17 -9.25
C LEU A 118 19.38 14.31 -10.77
N ALA A 119 18.32 14.91 -11.29
CA ALA A 119 18.17 15.27 -12.70
C ALA A 119 17.55 16.66 -12.87
N THR A 120 17.54 17.16 -14.10
CA THR A 120 16.91 18.45 -14.41
C THR A 120 16.05 18.41 -15.66
N THR A 121 14.99 19.22 -15.67
CA THR A 121 14.32 19.67 -16.90
C THR A 121 14.48 21.18 -17.00
N THR A 122 14.46 21.76 -18.20
CA THR A 122 14.59 23.22 -18.34
C THR A 122 14.02 23.78 -19.62
N GLY A 123 13.58 25.05 -19.54
CA GLY A 123 13.32 25.89 -20.70
C GLY A 123 14.58 26.45 -21.37
N TYR A 124 15.78 26.20 -20.84
CA TYR A 124 17.05 26.53 -21.51
C TYR A 124 17.32 25.60 -22.71
N THR A 125 18.10 26.09 -23.67
CA THR A 125 18.61 25.26 -24.76
C THR A 125 19.84 24.47 -24.34
N GLN A 126 20.23 23.46 -25.12
CA GLN A 126 21.44 22.69 -24.84
C GLN A 126 22.68 23.59 -24.76
N ALA A 127 22.80 24.57 -25.68
CA ALA A 127 23.92 25.51 -25.69
C ALA A 127 24.02 26.38 -24.42
N MET A 128 22.89 26.69 -23.78
CA MET A 128 22.88 27.41 -22.50
C MET A 128 23.29 26.49 -21.35
N LEU A 129 22.79 25.25 -21.34
CA LEU A 129 23.20 24.24 -20.35
C LEU A 129 24.70 23.93 -20.44
N ASP A 130 25.26 23.84 -21.64
CA ASP A 130 26.69 23.57 -21.84
C ASP A 130 27.59 24.64 -21.19
N GLN A 131 27.08 25.87 -21.00
CA GLN A 131 27.76 26.94 -20.27
C GLN A 131 27.51 26.88 -18.76
N LEU A 132 26.29 26.52 -18.34
CA LEU A 132 25.88 26.51 -16.94
C LEU A 132 26.40 25.30 -16.17
N LEU A 133 26.42 24.12 -16.80
CA LEU A 133 26.82 22.87 -16.17
C LEU A 133 28.24 22.90 -15.58
N PRO A 134 29.28 23.42 -16.28
CA PRO A 134 30.61 23.56 -15.68
C PRO A 134 30.62 24.44 -14.42
N LEU A 135 29.89 25.55 -14.43
CA LEU A 135 29.81 26.50 -13.30
C LEU A 135 29.07 25.89 -12.10
N ALA A 136 28.02 25.12 -12.35
CA ALA A 136 27.31 24.38 -11.31
C ALA A 136 28.16 23.23 -10.73
N ALA A 137 28.92 22.55 -11.59
CA ALA A 137 29.83 21.48 -11.19
C ALA A 137 30.97 21.98 -10.30
N GLU A 138 31.52 23.17 -10.54
CA GLU A 138 32.49 23.84 -9.67
C GLU A 138 31.94 24.11 -8.26
N GLN A 139 30.62 24.23 -8.12
CA GLN A 139 29.90 24.41 -6.87
C GLN A 139 29.38 23.09 -6.28
N GLY A 140 29.71 21.95 -6.88
CA GLY A 140 29.36 20.61 -6.37
C GLY A 140 28.05 20.03 -6.90
N TYR A 141 27.34 20.71 -7.81
CA TYR A 141 26.08 20.22 -8.38
C TYR A 141 26.28 19.59 -9.76
N GLN A 142 26.09 18.27 -9.85
CA GLN A 142 26.24 17.50 -11.08
C GLN A 142 25.06 16.52 -11.26
N PRO A 143 23.94 16.97 -11.83
CA PRO A 143 22.81 16.09 -12.13
C PRO A 143 23.21 15.01 -13.14
N LEU A 144 22.75 13.78 -12.90
CA LEU A 144 23.01 12.62 -13.78
C LEU A 144 22.41 12.81 -15.17
N VAL A 145 21.26 13.47 -15.24
CA VAL A 145 20.51 13.69 -16.49
C VAL A 145 20.04 15.14 -16.54
N ASN A 146 20.19 15.79 -17.70
CA ASN A 146 19.75 17.16 -17.94
C ASN A 146 18.94 17.21 -19.25
N ILE A 147 17.65 17.50 -19.15
CA ILE A 147 16.71 17.45 -20.28
C ILE A 147 16.27 18.85 -20.70
N THR A 148 16.36 19.11 -21.99
CA THR A 148 15.79 20.29 -22.65
C THR A 148 14.69 19.88 -23.60
N SER A 149 13.84 20.82 -24.00
CA SER A 149 12.79 20.51 -24.98
C SER A 149 13.36 20.10 -26.35
N GLU A 150 14.61 20.45 -26.67
CA GLU A 150 15.29 20.01 -27.90
C GLU A 150 15.47 18.48 -27.95
N GLN A 151 15.52 17.82 -26.78
CA GLN A 151 15.61 16.36 -26.67
C GLN A 151 14.25 15.65 -26.78
N THR A 152 13.14 16.41 -26.73
CA THR A 152 11.77 15.89 -26.74
C THR A 152 10.97 16.39 -27.95
N ASN A 153 11.63 16.51 -29.11
CA ASN A 153 11.02 17.05 -30.34
C ASN A 153 10.38 18.44 -30.14
N HIS A 154 11.00 19.28 -29.31
CA HIS A 154 10.52 20.60 -28.91
C HIS A 154 9.20 20.61 -28.11
N VAL A 155 8.83 19.48 -27.50
CA VAL A 155 7.73 19.40 -26.54
C VAL A 155 8.25 19.74 -25.14
N GLY A 156 8.03 20.98 -24.70
CA GLY A 156 8.40 21.47 -23.37
C GLY A 156 7.23 21.54 -22.39
N ARG A 157 7.40 22.28 -21.30
CA ARG A 157 6.35 22.52 -20.29
C ARG A 157 5.12 23.22 -20.89
N PRO A 158 3.89 22.94 -20.40
CA PRO A 158 3.55 22.08 -19.26
C PRO A 158 3.41 20.58 -19.60
N GLN A 159 3.77 20.14 -20.81
CA GLN A 159 3.65 18.73 -21.20
C GLN A 159 4.71 17.87 -20.49
N PRO A 160 4.42 16.58 -20.22
CA PRO A 160 5.26 15.73 -19.35
C PRO A 160 6.54 15.20 -20.01
N ALA A 161 6.73 15.43 -21.31
CA ALA A 161 7.73 14.74 -22.14
C ALA A 161 9.17 14.84 -21.60
N MET A 162 9.55 15.96 -20.97
CA MET A 162 10.90 16.10 -20.43
C MET A 162 11.09 15.32 -19.12
N VAL A 163 10.06 15.25 -18.27
CA VAL A 163 10.07 14.44 -17.04
C VAL A 163 10.07 12.96 -17.38
N GLU A 164 9.23 12.52 -18.32
CA GLU A 164 9.18 11.13 -18.80
C GLU A 164 10.54 10.69 -19.36
N LEU A 165 11.18 11.53 -20.17
CA LEU A 165 12.51 11.25 -20.71
C LEU A 165 13.59 11.21 -19.60
N ALA A 166 13.50 12.09 -18.60
CA ALA A 166 14.41 12.06 -17.45
C ALA A 166 14.25 10.74 -16.67
N MET A 167 13.02 10.35 -16.33
CA MET A 167 12.73 9.09 -15.65
C MET A 167 13.26 7.87 -16.42
N GLN A 168 13.03 7.85 -17.74
CA GLN A 168 13.54 6.79 -18.62
C GLN A 168 15.07 6.70 -18.54
N LYS A 169 15.79 7.83 -18.59
CA LYS A 169 17.26 7.84 -18.54
C LYS A 169 17.82 7.49 -17.16
N LEU A 170 17.05 7.74 -16.09
CA LEU A 170 17.39 7.37 -14.71
C LEU A 170 17.01 5.91 -14.36
N ASN A 171 16.31 5.20 -15.26
CA ASN A 171 15.73 3.88 -15.01
C ASN A 171 14.75 3.84 -13.82
N VAL A 172 13.99 4.92 -13.59
CA VAL A 172 12.93 4.97 -12.57
C VAL A 172 11.58 4.81 -13.26
N THR A 173 10.83 3.77 -12.91
CA THR A 173 9.58 3.41 -13.59
C THR A 173 8.32 3.85 -12.85
N ASP A 174 8.42 4.10 -11.54
CA ASP A 174 7.27 4.50 -10.71
C ASP A 174 7.27 6.03 -10.51
N PRO A 175 6.28 6.76 -11.06
CA PRO A 175 6.15 8.20 -10.85
C PRO A 175 6.01 8.60 -9.37
N ALA A 176 5.47 7.72 -8.51
CA ALA A 176 5.31 7.99 -7.08
C ALA A 176 6.64 8.06 -6.31
N HIS A 177 7.74 7.60 -6.92
CA HIS A 177 9.10 7.67 -6.37
C HIS A 177 9.90 8.84 -6.96
N VAL A 178 9.26 9.75 -7.70
CA VAL A 178 9.92 10.88 -8.35
C VAL A 178 9.31 12.18 -7.86
N ILE A 179 10.17 13.16 -7.54
CA ILE A 179 9.75 14.52 -7.21
C ILE A 179 10.16 15.47 -8.34
N LYS A 180 9.20 16.20 -8.91
CA LYS A 180 9.46 17.35 -9.79
C LYS A 180 9.38 18.63 -8.98
N VAL A 181 10.46 19.41 -8.96
CA VAL A 181 10.55 20.68 -8.23
C VAL A 181 10.69 21.85 -9.20
N GLY A 182 9.95 22.93 -8.96
CA GLY A 182 10.15 24.19 -9.69
C GLY A 182 9.45 25.40 -9.06
N ASP A 183 9.76 26.59 -9.58
CA ASP A 183 9.28 27.87 -9.05
C ASP A 183 8.17 28.53 -9.91
N THR A 184 7.75 27.87 -10.99
CA THR A 184 6.73 28.38 -11.90
C THR A 184 5.48 27.50 -11.96
N ILE A 185 4.36 28.09 -12.41
CA ILE A 185 3.12 27.34 -12.70
C ILE A 185 3.39 26.22 -13.72
N ASN A 186 4.22 26.47 -14.72
CA ASN A 186 4.52 25.49 -15.78
C ASN A 186 5.34 24.31 -15.26
N ASP A 187 6.19 24.50 -14.25
CA ASP A 187 6.90 23.42 -13.57
C ASP A 187 5.95 22.50 -12.82
N VAL A 188 5.01 23.11 -12.10
CA VAL A 188 4.00 22.38 -11.34
C VAL A 188 3.14 21.55 -12.29
N LEU A 189 2.63 22.18 -13.36
CA LEU A 189 1.80 21.47 -14.34
C LEU A 189 2.58 20.36 -15.08
N GLU A 190 3.87 20.54 -15.35
CA GLU A 190 4.72 19.49 -15.92
C GLU A 190 4.78 18.26 -15.00
N GLY A 191 5.03 18.47 -13.71
CA GLY A 191 5.05 17.39 -12.72
C GLY A 191 3.70 16.67 -12.62
N LYS A 192 2.61 17.45 -12.51
CA LYS A 192 1.25 16.90 -12.45
C LYS A 192 0.85 16.11 -13.69
N ASN A 193 1.21 16.60 -14.88
CA ASN A 193 0.91 15.89 -16.13
C ASN A 193 1.75 14.62 -16.29
N ALA A 194 2.92 14.55 -15.64
CA ALA A 194 3.77 13.35 -15.65
C ALA A 194 3.37 12.33 -14.56
N GLY A 195 2.44 12.69 -13.67
CA GLY A 195 2.01 11.82 -12.56
C GLY A 195 3.02 11.70 -11.41
N VAL A 196 4.07 12.52 -11.41
CA VAL A 196 5.07 12.56 -10.33
C VAL A 196 4.64 13.50 -9.20
N ILE A 197 5.29 13.43 -8.04
CA ILE A 197 5.03 14.35 -6.92
C ILE A 197 5.52 15.75 -7.33
N SER A 198 4.61 16.70 -7.43
CA SER A 198 4.91 18.05 -7.90
C SER A 198 5.09 19.02 -6.74
N VAL A 199 6.30 19.56 -6.59
CA VAL A 199 6.66 20.47 -5.49
C VAL A 199 6.96 21.87 -6.00
N GLY A 200 6.29 22.86 -5.43
CA GLY A 200 6.56 24.28 -5.68
C GLY A 200 7.60 24.84 -4.71
N VAL A 201 8.64 25.53 -5.20
CA VAL A 201 9.59 26.29 -4.35
C VAL A 201 9.35 27.79 -4.44
N VAL A 202 9.31 28.44 -3.28
CA VAL A 202 8.86 29.85 -3.17
C VAL A 202 10.02 30.84 -3.20
N GLU A 203 10.97 30.71 -2.27
CA GLU A 203 12.06 31.67 -2.09
C GLU A 203 13.03 31.66 -3.28
N GLY A 204 13.37 32.85 -3.75
CA GLY A 204 14.22 33.05 -4.92
C GLY A 204 13.60 32.62 -6.25
N GLY A 205 12.31 32.31 -6.27
CA GLY A 205 11.57 31.93 -7.47
C GLY A 205 11.04 33.11 -8.30
N ASN A 206 10.57 32.80 -9.51
CA ASN A 206 10.03 33.74 -10.49
C ASN A 206 8.82 34.52 -9.95
N LEU A 207 7.98 33.88 -9.13
CA LEU A 207 6.76 34.49 -8.57
C LEU A 207 7.05 35.58 -7.54
N ILE A 208 8.20 35.53 -6.86
CA ILE A 208 8.70 36.64 -6.03
C ILE A 208 9.39 37.66 -6.93
N GLY A 209 10.30 37.21 -7.79
CA GLY A 209 10.90 38.03 -8.85
C GLY A 209 11.83 39.15 -8.38
N LEU A 210 12.23 39.16 -7.10
CA LEU A 210 13.20 40.08 -6.53
C LEU A 210 14.60 39.44 -6.52
N SER A 211 15.64 40.26 -6.60
CA SER A 211 17.00 39.78 -6.31
C SER A 211 17.13 39.40 -4.84
N GLN A 212 18.15 38.59 -4.52
CA GLN A 212 18.42 38.17 -3.14
C GLN A 212 18.61 39.38 -2.22
N SER A 213 19.42 40.36 -2.62
CA SER A 213 19.65 41.58 -1.84
C SER A 213 18.36 42.39 -1.61
N GLU A 214 17.47 42.48 -2.61
CA GLU A 214 16.21 43.21 -2.46
C GLU A 214 15.28 42.48 -1.50
N PHE A 215 15.17 41.16 -1.64
CA PHE A 215 14.36 40.32 -0.76
C PHE A 215 14.85 40.35 0.69
N GLU A 216 16.17 40.27 0.90
CA GLU A 216 16.83 40.35 2.20
C GLU A 216 16.77 41.74 2.86
N GLN A 217 16.42 42.79 2.11
CA GLN A 217 16.21 44.14 2.65
C GLN A 217 14.75 44.43 3.01
N LEU A 218 13.81 43.60 2.55
CA LEU A 218 12.39 43.74 2.91
C LEU A 218 12.17 43.53 4.41
N GLN A 219 11.17 44.22 4.95
CA GLN A 219 10.64 43.90 6.28
C GLN A 219 10.02 42.50 6.27
N ILE A 220 10.02 41.83 7.41
CA ILE A 220 9.51 40.45 7.55
C ILE A 220 8.07 40.35 7.02
N GLU A 221 7.21 41.30 7.37
CA GLU A 221 5.80 41.36 6.92
C GLU A 221 5.66 41.42 5.38
N ASP A 222 6.56 42.14 4.71
CA ASP A 222 6.55 42.21 3.24
C ASP A 222 7.07 40.90 2.63
N ARG A 223 8.08 40.26 3.22
CA ARG A 223 8.57 38.94 2.78
C ARG A 223 7.48 37.89 2.89
N ASP A 224 6.82 37.82 4.04
CA ASP A 224 5.70 36.91 4.29
C ASP A 224 4.61 37.12 3.25
N ARG A 225 4.27 38.39 2.93
CA ARG A 225 3.28 38.69 1.89
C ARG A 225 3.68 38.19 0.51
N TYR A 226 4.95 38.37 0.11
CA TYR A 226 5.44 37.86 -1.17
C TYR A 226 5.45 36.32 -1.20
N GLN A 227 5.93 35.69 -0.14
CA GLN A 227 6.01 34.24 -0.02
C GLN A 227 4.63 33.60 0.00
N MET A 228 3.70 34.11 0.81
CA MET A 228 2.31 33.62 0.86
C MET A 228 1.61 33.74 -0.49
N LYS A 229 1.82 34.84 -1.21
CA LYS A 229 1.25 35.04 -2.54
C LYS A 229 1.81 34.03 -3.55
N ALA A 230 3.12 33.83 -3.57
CA ALA A 230 3.77 32.87 -4.46
C ALA A 230 3.33 31.43 -4.14
N ALA A 231 3.32 31.05 -2.85
CA ALA A 231 2.82 29.76 -2.39
C ALA A 231 1.37 29.51 -2.86
N ALA A 232 0.47 30.47 -2.65
CA ALA A 232 -0.93 30.35 -3.04
C ALA A 232 -1.11 30.12 -4.55
N ILE A 233 -0.32 30.80 -5.39
CA ILE A 233 -0.35 30.61 -6.85
C ILE A 233 0.12 29.20 -7.24
N LEU A 234 1.19 28.69 -6.62
CA LEU A 234 1.69 27.34 -6.90
C LEU A 234 0.72 26.25 -6.41
N THR A 235 0.07 26.46 -5.26
CA THR A 235 -1.00 25.59 -4.77
C THR A 235 -2.20 25.60 -5.72
N GLU A 236 -2.63 26.77 -6.20
CA GLU A 236 -3.74 26.89 -7.16
C GLU A 236 -3.41 26.23 -8.51
N ALA A 237 -2.13 26.25 -8.92
CA ALA A 237 -1.64 25.52 -10.09
C ALA A 237 -1.66 23.99 -9.91
N GLY A 238 -1.88 23.49 -8.69
CA GLY A 238 -2.02 22.07 -8.38
C GLY A 238 -0.75 21.41 -7.83
N ALA A 239 0.19 22.17 -7.26
CA ALA A 239 1.33 21.59 -6.55
C ALA A 239 0.83 20.70 -5.40
N ASP A 240 1.43 19.51 -5.29
CA ASP A 240 1.12 18.57 -4.21
C ASP A 240 1.66 19.10 -2.87
N GLU A 241 2.84 19.72 -2.91
CA GLU A 241 3.51 20.28 -1.73
C GLU A 241 4.20 21.60 -2.08
N ILE A 242 4.38 22.46 -1.06
CA ILE A 242 5.08 23.74 -1.18
C ILE A 242 6.21 23.81 -0.17
N VAL A 243 7.41 24.11 -0.66
CA VAL A 243 8.60 24.36 0.17
C VAL A 243 8.96 25.84 0.14
N MET A 244 9.33 26.43 1.29
CA MET A 244 9.68 27.84 1.33
C MET A 244 11.04 28.04 0.67
N ASN A 245 12.01 27.18 0.97
CA ASN A 245 13.32 27.14 0.32
C ASN A 245 13.70 25.71 -0.07
N ILE A 246 14.79 25.54 -0.80
CA ILE A 246 15.23 24.22 -1.29
C ILE A 246 15.61 23.26 -0.16
N ALA A 247 16.16 23.74 0.96
CA ALA A 247 16.53 22.88 2.09
C ALA A 247 15.30 22.22 2.73
N ASP A 248 14.12 22.86 2.67
CA ASP A 248 12.87 22.28 3.18
C ASP A 248 12.42 21.05 2.37
N LEU A 249 13.03 20.79 1.20
CA LEU A 249 12.79 19.57 0.44
C LEU A 249 13.28 18.33 1.20
N ILE A 250 14.33 18.45 2.03
CA ILE A 250 14.87 17.34 2.83
C ILE A 250 13.83 16.80 3.82
N PRO A 251 13.29 17.60 4.78
CA PRO A 251 12.28 17.10 5.70
C PRO A 251 10.98 16.71 4.98
N LEU A 252 10.68 17.27 3.80
CA LEU A 252 9.57 16.82 2.98
C LEU A 252 9.81 15.42 2.41
N ILE A 253 11.00 15.15 1.85
CA ILE A 253 11.37 13.81 1.35
C ILE A 253 11.33 12.81 2.49
N GLU A 254 11.91 13.14 3.64
CA GLU A 254 11.86 12.28 4.83
C GLU A 254 10.41 11.99 5.25
N SER A 255 9.53 12.99 5.22
CA SER A 255 8.10 12.82 5.48
C SER A 255 7.43 11.92 4.43
N ILE A 256 7.65 12.16 3.13
CA ILE A 256 7.09 11.34 2.05
C ILE A 256 7.58 9.90 2.17
N ASP A 257 8.88 9.70 2.43
CA ASP A 257 9.47 8.39 2.64
C ASP A 257 8.95 7.73 3.91
N ASP A 258 8.69 8.47 4.99
CA ASP A 258 8.07 7.93 6.21
C ASP A 258 6.59 7.58 6.00
N HIS A 259 5.88 8.31 5.14
CA HIS A 259 4.52 7.95 4.72
C HIS A 259 4.52 6.77 3.74
N GLN A 260 5.54 6.64 2.87
CA GLN A 260 5.74 5.48 1.99
C GLN A 260 6.32 4.27 2.76
N ARG A 261 6.97 4.49 3.90
CA ARG A 261 7.21 3.53 4.98
C ARG A 261 5.95 3.37 5.83
N GLU A 262 4.79 3.21 5.19
CA GLU A 262 3.68 2.57 5.89
C GLU A 262 4.18 1.27 6.51
N MET A 263 3.66 0.94 7.69
CA MET A 263 3.95 -0.33 8.36
C MET A 263 3.93 -1.47 7.33
N PRO A 264 4.96 -2.31 7.28
CA PRO A 264 5.12 -3.29 6.21
C PRO A 264 3.85 -4.10 6.02
N LEU A 265 3.48 -4.33 4.76
CA LEU A 265 2.36 -5.19 4.40
C LEU A 265 2.63 -6.59 4.94
N LEU A 266 1.73 -7.03 5.82
CA LEU A 266 1.80 -8.36 6.43
C LEU A 266 1.26 -9.38 5.44
N LEU A 267 2.16 -10.00 4.67
CA LEU A 267 1.88 -11.16 3.82
C LEU A 267 1.91 -12.43 4.67
N THR A 268 1.10 -12.43 5.72
CA THR A 268 0.99 -13.51 6.71
C THR A 268 -0.44 -14.05 6.69
N PRO A 269 -0.71 -15.27 7.20
CA PRO A 269 -2.09 -15.75 7.31
C PRO A 269 -2.84 -15.12 8.50
N GLY A 270 -2.31 -14.05 9.11
CA GLY A 270 -2.85 -13.29 10.23
C GLY A 270 -1.93 -13.29 11.46
N PRO A 271 -1.75 -12.16 12.18
CA PRO A 271 -2.44 -10.86 11.99
C PRO A 271 -2.10 -10.19 10.66
N LEU A 272 -3.06 -9.42 10.14
CA LEU A 272 -3.01 -8.81 8.82
C LEU A 272 -2.75 -7.31 8.93
N THR A 273 -2.30 -6.69 7.84
CA THR A 273 -2.41 -5.24 7.71
C THR A 273 -3.89 -4.88 7.67
N THR A 274 -4.29 -4.00 8.60
CA THR A 274 -5.66 -3.46 8.69
C THR A 274 -5.72 -2.04 8.14
N SER A 275 -6.90 -1.63 7.68
CA SER A 275 -7.16 -0.30 7.16
C SER A 275 -6.95 0.79 8.23
N PRO A 276 -6.62 2.03 7.83
CA PRO A 276 -6.55 3.16 8.76
C PRO A 276 -7.85 3.37 9.56
N THR A 277 -9.01 3.12 8.94
CA THR A 277 -10.34 3.26 9.55
C THR A 277 -10.58 2.23 10.66
N VAL A 278 -10.17 0.97 10.48
CA VAL A 278 -10.19 -0.06 11.54
C VAL A 278 -9.26 0.32 12.70
N LYS A 279 -8.07 0.88 12.40
CA LYS A 279 -7.12 1.32 13.45
C LYS A 279 -7.68 2.50 14.25
N ALA A 280 -8.30 3.46 13.58
CA ALA A 280 -8.82 4.68 14.19
C ALA A 280 -9.91 4.41 15.25
N THR A 281 -10.73 3.36 15.08
CA THR A 281 -11.76 3.04 16.08
C THR A 281 -11.20 2.69 17.45
N MET A 282 -9.94 2.24 17.52
CA MET A 282 -9.29 1.87 18.79
C MET A 282 -8.79 3.08 19.60
N GLN A 283 -8.95 4.31 19.09
CA GLN A 283 -8.54 5.54 19.80
C GLN A 283 -9.59 6.04 20.81
N VAL A 284 -10.66 5.27 21.04
CA VAL A 284 -11.78 5.63 21.92
C VAL A 284 -11.99 4.55 22.98
N ASP A 285 -12.12 4.97 24.23
CA ASP A 285 -12.44 4.07 25.35
C ASP A 285 -13.95 3.83 25.47
N HIS A 286 -14.33 2.58 25.71
CA HIS A 286 -15.73 2.15 25.79
C HIS A 286 -16.01 1.32 27.03
N GLY A 287 -17.17 1.54 27.65
CA GLY A 287 -17.63 0.78 28.81
C GLY A 287 -18.36 -0.52 28.43
N THR A 288 -17.99 -1.65 29.04
CA THR A 288 -18.57 -2.97 28.72
C THR A 288 -20.05 -3.14 29.09
N TRP A 289 -20.58 -2.27 29.96
CA TRP A 289 -21.95 -2.34 30.47
C TRP A 289 -22.91 -1.39 29.74
N ASP A 290 -22.36 -0.51 28.91
CA ASP A 290 -23.10 0.49 28.15
C ASP A 290 -24.08 -0.17 27.17
N ASP A 291 -25.26 0.41 27.03
CA ASP A 291 -26.31 -0.11 26.15
C ASP A 291 -25.88 -0.05 24.68
N ASP A 292 -25.11 0.98 24.28
CA ASP A 292 -24.61 1.12 22.91
C ASP A 292 -23.63 0.00 22.55
N TYR A 293 -22.76 -0.37 23.49
CA TYR A 293 -21.80 -1.46 23.28
C TYR A 293 -22.48 -2.84 23.24
N LYS A 294 -23.49 -3.07 24.08
CA LYS A 294 -24.29 -4.29 24.06
C LYS A 294 -25.07 -4.42 22.75
N ALA A 295 -25.66 -3.33 22.27
CA ALA A 295 -26.33 -3.28 20.98
C ALA A 295 -25.35 -3.54 19.82
N LEU A 296 -24.15 -2.95 19.84
CA LEU A 296 -23.10 -3.24 18.88
C LEU A 296 -22.71 -4.73 18.89
N THR A 297 -22.56 -5.32 20.08
CA THR A 297 -22.25 -6.75 20.20
C THR A 297 -23.34 -7.60 19.55
N GLN A 298 -24.63 -7.29 19.75
CA GLN A 298 -25.71 -8.00 19.06
C GLN A 298 -25.67 -7.82 17.55
N TRP A 299 -25.40 -6.60 17.10
CA TRP A 299 -25.25 -6.32 15.67
C TRP A 299 -24.11 -7.14 15.07
N VAL A 300 -22.93 -7.20 15.71
CA VAL A 300 -21.81 -8.03 15.27
C VAL A 300 -22.21 -9.50 15.19
N ARG A 301 -22.91 -10.03 16.20
CA ARG A 301 -23.37 -11.43 16.21
C ARG A 301 -24.29 -11.74 15.03
N HIS A 302 -25.27 -10.87 14.76
CA HIS A 302 -26.19 -10.99 13.62
C HIS A 302 -25.46 -10.93 12.27
N GLN A 303 -24.54 -9.98 12.11
CA GLN A 303 -23.74 -9.87 10.86
C GLN A 303 -22.91 -11.13 10.60
N LEU A 304 -22.34 -11.74 11.65
CA LEU A 304 -21.58 -12.98 11.53
C LEU A 304 -22.43 -14.18 11.09
N VAL A 305 -23.65 -14.31 11.62
CA VAL A 305 -24.60 -15.36 11.19
C VAL A 305 -24.99 -15.16 9.73
N THR A 306 -25.29 -13.92 9.35
CA THR A 306 -25.60 -13.55 7.95
C THR A 306 -24.42 -13.86 7.02
N LEU A 307 -23.19 -13.57 7.44
CA LEU A 307 -21.97 -13.81 6.66
C LEU A 307 -21.72 -15.31 6.39
N GLY A 308 -22.18 -16.18 7.29
CA GLY A 308 -22.17 -17.64 7.12
C GLY A 308 -23.34 -18.20 6.31
N ASN A 309 -24.11 -17.35 5.61
CA ASN A 309 -25.34 -17.68 4.90
C ASN A 309 -26.33 -18.48 5.75
N ALA A 310 -26.56 -18.03 6.99
CA ALA A 310 -27.51 -18.65 7.91
C ALA A 310 -28.50 -17.64 8.48
N SER A 311 -29.63 -18.15 8.97
CA SER A 311 -30.64 -17.41 9.72
C SER A 311 -30.32 -17.42 11.22
N ASP A 312 -30.59 -16.30 11.90
CA ASP A 312 -30.56 -16.23 13.35
C ASP A 312 -31.58 -17.17 14.00
N ASP A 313 -32.60 -17.67 13.30
CA ASP A 313 -33.52 -18.66 13.86
C ASP A 313 -32.83 -20.01 14.12
N VAL A 314 -31.83 -20.34 13.30
CA VAL A 314 -31.15 -21.64 13.31
C VAL A 314 -29.76 -21.55 13.96
N TYR A 315 -29.05 -20.45 13.72
CA TYR A 315 -27.67 -20.26 14.16
C TYR A 315 -27.51 -19.06 15.10
N THR A 316 -26.40 -19.06 15.83
CA THR A 316 -25.96 -17.91 16.63
C THR A 316 -24.45 -17.75 16.56
N ALA A 317 -23.96 -16.53 16.74
CA ALA A 317 -22.54 -16.26 16.92
C ALA A 317 -22.22 -16.07 18.41
N VAL A 318 -21.27 -16.84 18.94
CA VAL A 318 -20.76 -16.70 20.29
C VAL A 318 -19.35 -16.12 20.23
N LEU A 319 -19.17 -14.94 20.83
CA LEU A 319 -17.87 -14.28 20.91
C LEU A 319 -17.17 -14.68 22.20
N MET A 320 -15.95 -15.20 22.08
CA MET A 320 -15.13 -15.72 23.18
C MET A 320 -13.83 -14.93 23.29
N GLN A 321 -13.47 -14.47 24.49
CA GLN A 321 -12.21 -13.75 24.71
C GLN A 321 -10.99 -14.63 24.42
N GLY A 322 -9.96 -14.06 23.79
CA GLY A 322 -8.71 -14.74 23.48
C GLY A 322 -8.50 -15.00 21.99
N SER A 323 -7.42 -15.72 21.67
CA SER A 323 -7.10 -16.06 20.27
C SER A 323 -8.04 -17.11 19.70
N GLY A 324 -7.94 -17.37 18.38
CA GLY A 324 -8.69 -18.44 17.71
C GLY A 324 -8.64 -19.81 18.42
N SER A 325 -7.47 -20.20 18.92
CA SER A 325 -7.30 -21.46 19.65
C SER A 325 -8.19 -21.57 20.90
N PHE A 326 -8.53 -20.44 21.53
CA PHE A 326 -9.40 -20.42 22.71
C PHE A 326 -10.83 -20.76 22.30
N GLY A 327 -11.28 -20.31 21.13
CA GLY A 327 -12.57 -20.67 20.56
C GLY A 327 -12.65 -22.15 20.21
N VAL A 328 -11.57 -22.74 19.68
CA VAL A 328 -11.50 -24.18 19.38
C VAL A 328 -11.59 -24.98 20.68
N GLU A 329 -10.76 -24.65 21.68
CA GLU A 329 -10.77 -25.34 22.97
C GLU A 329 -12.10 -25.19 23.72
N ALA A 330 -12.71 -23.99 23.68
CA ALA A 330 -14.05 -23.75 24.22
C ALA A 330 -15.10 -24.63 23.53
N THR A 331 -15.03 -24.74 22.21
CA THR A 331 -15.95 -25.57 21.43
C THR A 331 -15.79 -27.04 21.78
N LEU A 332 -14.56 -27.58 21.76
CA LEU A 332 -14.31 -28.98 22.15
C LEU A 332 -14.73 -29.25 23.60
N GLY A 333 -14.38 -28.35 24.51
CA GLY A 333 -14.63 -28.49 25.94
C GLY A 333 -16.10 -28.41 26.33
N THR A 334 -16.94 -27.71 25.55
CA THR A 334 -18.38 -27.57 25.78
C THR A 334 -19.22 -28.52 24.92
N ALA A 335 -18.92 -28.67 23.63
CA ALA A 335 -19.75 -29.45 22.71
C ALA A 335 -19.72 -30.95 23.04
N ILE A 336 -18.54 -31.48 23.40
CA ILE A 336 -18.34 -32.92 23.57
C ILE A 336 -18.70 -33.32 25.01
N PRO A 337 -19.73 -34.17 25.21
CA PRO A 337 -20.10 -34.66 26.53
C PRO A 337 -18.94 -35.38 27.25
N ARG A 338 -19.02 -35.48 28.58
CA ARG A 338 -17.99 -36.19 29.37
C ARG A 338 -18.11 -37.71 29.26
N GLU A 339 -19.29 -38.21 28.94
CA GLU A 339 -19.61 -39.63 28.88
C GLU A 339 -20.19 -39.98 27.50
N ASN A 340 -19.95 -41.21 27.05
CA ASN A 340 -20.53 -41.76 25.81
C ASN A 340 -20.25 -40.90 24.55
N ALA A 341 -19.09 -40.25 24.50
CA ALA A 341 -18.68 -39.47 23.36
C ALA A 341 -17.22 -39.71 23.00
N THR A 342 -16.97 -39.87 21.70
CA THR A 342 -15.64 -40.02 21.13
C THR A 342 -15.51 -39.02 19.98
N LEU A 343 -14.44 -38.23 20.00
CA LEU A 343 -14.09 -37.26 18.98
C LEU A 343 -13.19 -37.90 17.91
N MET A 344 -13.56 -37.78 16.64
CA MET A 344 -12.64 -38.02 15.53
C MET A 344 -12.06 -36.68 15.06
N ILE A 345 -10.73 -36.60 14.94
CA ILE A 345 -10.03 -35.40 14.46
C ILE A 345 -9.36 -35.74 13.13
N ALA A 346 -9.69 -34.99 12.08
CA ALA A 346 -8.97 -35.04 10.81
C ALA A 346 -7.80 -34.05 10.84
N ALA A 347 -6.58 -34.56 10.68
CA ALA A 347 -5.34 -33.79 10.79
C ALA A 347 -4.46 -34.00 9.54
N ASN A 348 -4.20 -32.90 8.83
CA ASN A 348 -3.20 -32.81 7.76
C ASN A 348 -2.27 -31.61 7.96
N GLY A 349 -2.02 -31.26 9.22
CA GLY A 349 -1.18 -30.12 9.59
C GLY A 349 -1.32 -29.74 11.05
N ALA A 350 -0.61 -28.67 11.43
CA ALA A 350 -0.38 -28.32 12.82
C ALA A 350 -1.63 -27.92 13.62
N TYR A 351 -2.74 -27.56 12.97
CA TYR A 351 -3.97 -27.15 13.67
C TYR A 351 -4.81 -28.37 14.06
N GLY A 352 -4.83 -29.41 13.23
CA GLY A 352 -5.40 -30.72 13.59
C GLY A 352 -4.67 -31.36 14.78
N GLU A 353 -3.34 -31.33 14.75
CA GLU A 353 -2.51 -31.82 15.87
C GLU A 353 -2.76 -31.02 17.16
N ARG A 354 -2.95 -29.70 17.05
CA ARG A 354 -3.31 -28.87 18.20
C ARG A 354 -4.68 -29.26 18.78
N MET A 355 -5.66 -29.62 17.96
CA MET A 355 -6.94 -30.12 18.46
C MET A 355 -6.78 -31.44 19.24
N ALA A 356 -5.89 -32.34 18.79
CA ALA A 356 -5.57 -33.58 19.51
C ALA A 356 -4.88 -33.31 20.86
N GLU A 357 -3.97 -32.33 20.89
CA GLU A 357 -3.35 -31.85 22.14
C GLU A 357 -4.42 -31.30 23.10
N MET A 358 -5.31 -30.42 22.62
CA MET A 358 -6.42 -29.89 23.41
C MET A 358 -7.34 -31.00 23.95
N ALA A 359 -7.70 -31.97 23.12
CA ALA A 359 -8.51 -33.12 23.53
C ALA A 359 -7.83 -33.93 24.65
N THR A 360 -6.50 -34.07 24.59
CA THR A 360 -5.71 -34.70 25.65
C THR A 360 -5.77 -33.91 26.96
N TYR A 361 -5.53 -32.60 26.92
CA TYR A 361 -5.62 -31.72 28.10
C TYR A 361 -7.02 -31.74 28.73
N LEU A 362 -8.06 -31.80 27.90
CA LEU A 362 -9.45 -31.83 28.30
C LEU A 362 -9.97 -33.23 28.66
N GLN A 363 -9.13 -34.26 28.57
CA GLN A 363 -9.49 -35.67 28.83
C GLN A 363 -10.70 -36.12 28.01
N ILE A 364 -10.76 -35.69 26.74
CA ILE A 364 -11.78 -36.10 25.78
C ILE A 364 -11.29 -37.38 25.10
N PRO A 365 -12.05 -38.48 25.07
CA PRO A 365 -11.71 -39.63 24.25
C PRO A 365 -11.69 -39.23 22.77
N PHE A 366 -10.57 -39.48 22.09
CA PHE A 366 -10.46 -39.14 20.68
C PHE A 366 -9.64 -40.16 19.88
N ILE A 367 -9.88 -40.14 18.57
CA ILE A 367 -9.09 -40.83 17.56
C ILE A 367 -8.71 -39.82 16.47
N THR A 368 -7.64 -40.10 15.73
CA THR A 368 -7.20 -39.24 14.63
C THR A 368 -7.24 -39.97 13.28
N VAL A 369 -7.61 -39.20 12.26
CA VAL A 369 -7.40 -39.51 10.83
C VAL A 369 -6.28 -38.61 10.36
N HIS A 370 -5.17 -39.19 9.94
CA HIS A 370 -4.04 -38.43 9.40
C HIS A 370 -3.99 -38.51 7.88
N ALA A 371 -3.77 -37.38 7.24
CA ALA A 371 -3.26 -37.32 5.87
C ALA A 371 -1.90 -36.60 5.87
N PRO A 372 -1.05 -36.84 4.86
CA PRO A 372 0.18 -36.05 4.66
C PRO A 372 -0.10 -34.54 4.63
N GLU A 373 0.85 -33.72 5.07
CA GLU A 373 0.69 -32.24 5.14
C GLU A 373 0.48 -31.58 3.77
N ASP A 374 0.88 -32.27 2.70
CA ASP A 374 0.73 -31.88 1.30
C ASP A 374 -0.49 -32.49 0.60
N GLN A 375 -1.37 -33.19 1.34
CA GLN A 375 -2.58 -33.81 0.81
C GLN A 375 -3.84 -33.41 1.59
N PRO A 376 -4.99 -33.25 0.91
CA PRO A 376 -6.25 -32.93 1.58
C PRO A 376 -6.79 -34.13 2.36
N ILE A 377 -7.59 -33.85 3.38
CA ILE A 377 -8.44 -34.86 4.00
C ILE A 377 -9.50 -35.31 2.98
N THR A 378 -9.68 -36.64 2.82
CA THR A 378 -10.66 -37.21 1.90
C THR A 378 -11.81 -37.90 2.64
N MET A 379 -12.98 -37.95 2.01
CA MET A 379 -14.13 -38.67 2.56
C MET A 379 -13.86 -40.17 2.72
N ASP A 380 -13.02 -40.77 1.87
CA ASP A 380 -12.65 -42.17 1.95
C ASP A 380 -11.86 -42.48 3.23
N LEU A 381 -10.85 -41.66 3.55
CA LEU A 381 -10.07 -41.78 4.79
C LEU A 381 -10.97 -41.65 6.03
N VAL A 382 -11.89 -40.68 6.01
CA VAL A 382 -12.85 -40.47 7.09
C VAL A 382 -13.81 -41.65 7.23
N SER A 383 -14.33 -42.16 6.11
CA SER A 383 -15.28 -43.29 6.08
C SER A 383 -14.65 -44.59 6.58
N GLU A 384 -13.42 -44.88 6.15
CA GLU A 384 -12.66 -46.05 6.61
C GLU A 384 -12.47 -46.00 8.13
N LYS A 385 -12.05 -44.86 8.66
CA LYS A 385 -11.84 -44.70 10.10
C LYS A 385 -13.16 -44.80 10.88
N LEU A 386 -14.23 -44.21 10.35
CA LEU A 386 -15.54 -44.26 11.00
C LEU A 386 -16.11 -45.68 11.04
N ALA A 387 -15.88 -46.49 9.99
CA ALA A 387 -16.26 -47.90 9.98
C ALA A 387 -15.52 -48.73 11.04
N ALA A 388 -14.27 -48.39 11.33
CA ALA A 388 -13.48 -49.02 12.39
C ALA A 388 -13.85 -48.54 13.81
N HIS A 389 -14.48 -47.36 13.92
CA HIS A 389 -14.78 -46.69 15.18
C HIS A 389 -16.24 -46.21 15.24
N PRO A 390 -17.22 -47.13 15.35
CA PRO A 390 -18.64 -46.80 15.40
C PRO A 390 -19.06 -46.01 16.65
N GLU A 391 -18.19 -45.91 17.67
CA GLU A 391 -18.39 -45.11 18.88
C GLU A 391 -18.22 -43.59 18.68
N VAL A 392 -17.77 -43.15 17.50
CA VAL A 392 -17.56 -41.73 17.19
C VAL A 392 -18.89 -40.99 17.16
N THR A 393 -18.97 -39.89 17.92
CA THR A 393 -20.15 -39.03 17.99
C THR A 393 -19.88 -37.61 17.52
N HIS A 394 -18.62 -37.19 17.49
CA HIS A 394 -18.19 -35.85 17.08
C HIS A 394 -17.05 -35.95 16.08
N PHE A 395 -17.00 -35.03 15.14
CA PHE A 395 -15.95 -34.92 14.14
C PHE A 395 -15.42 -33.49 14.07
N ALA A 396 -14.10 -33.33 14.08
CA ALA A 396 -13.44 -32.04 13.93
C ALA A 396 -12.46 -32.03 12.75
N MET A 397 -12.47 -30.95 11.96
CA MET A 397 -11.51 -30.74 10.87
C MET A 397 -11.16 -29.27 10.69
N VAL A 398 -10.03 -29.01 10.04
CA VAL A 398 -9.59 -27.67 9.63
C VAL A 398 -10.00 -27.43 8.18
N HIS A 399 -10.67 -26.32 7.89
CA HIS A 399 -11.09 -25.97 6.53
C HIS A 399 -9.91 -25.47 5.69
N CYS A 400 -9.14 -24.50 6.18
CA CYS A 400 -7.93 -24.02 5.51
C CYS A 400 -6.69 -24.27 6.38
N GLU A 401 -5.88 -25.25 5.98
CA GLU A 401 -4.66 -25.64 6.70
C GLU A 401 -3.48 -24.76 6.28
N THR A 402 -3.33 -23.62 6.97
CA THR A 402 -2.30 -22.61 6.67
C THR A 402 -0.85 -23.06 6.89
N THR A 403 -0.63 -24.29 7.37
CA THR A 403 0.70 -24.92 7.37
C THR A 403 1.23 -25.07 5.94
N THR A 404 0.38 -25.47 5.00
CA THR A 404 0.72 -25.65 3.57
C THR A 404 -0.10 -24.78 2.62
N GLY A 405 -1.31 -24.38 3.02
CA GLY A 405 -2.25 -23.63 2.17
C GLY A 405 -3.41 -24.46 1.66
N ILE A 406 -3.55 -25.73 2.08
CA ILE A 406 -4.60 -26.64 1.61
C ILE A 406 -5.99 -26.15 2.04
N LEU A 407 -6.94 -26.19 1.11
CA LEU A 407 -8.38 -26.05 1.38
C LEU A 407 -9.04 -27.44 1.42
N ASN A 408 -9.37 -27.92 2.61
CA ASN A 408 -10.01 -29.23 2.79
C ASN A 408 -11.52 -29.16 2.41
N PRO A 409 -12.08 -30.22 1.79
CA PRO A 409 -13.40 -30.15 1.14
C PRO A 409 -14.57 -30.34 2.13
N ILE A 410 -14.86 -29.31 2.92
CA ILE A 410 -15.95 -29.33 3.91
C ILE A 410 -17.33 -29.59 3.28
N GLU A 411 -17.51 -29.22 2.01
CA GLU A 411 -18.74 -29.35 1.23
C GLU A 411 -19.11 -30.81 0.98
N THR A 412 -18.13 -31.71 1.04
CA THR A 412 -18.33 -33.15 0.84
C THR A 412 -18.35 -33.91 2.16
N ILE A 413 -17.48 -33.54 3.11
CA ILE A 413 -17.28 -34.28 4.35
C ILE A 413 -18.37 -33.96 5.37
N ILE A 414 -18.67 -32.67 5.60
CA ILE A 414 -19.57 -32.25 6.68
C ILE A 414 -21.00 -32.77 6.45
N PRO A 415 -21.65 -32.59 5.28
CA PRO A 415 -23.00 -33.10 5.08
C PRO A 415 -23.10 -34.62 5.27
N ALA A 416 -22.10 -35.37 4.77
CA ALA A 416 -22.09 -36.82 4.86
C ALA A 416 -22.00 -37.35 6.30
N LEU A 417 -21.34 -36.61 7.19
CA LEU A 417 -21.26 -36.92 8.62
C LEU A 417 -22.50 -36.45 9.38
N ALA A 418 -23.01 -35.26 9.05
CA ALA A 418 -24.22 -34.73 9.64
C ALA A 418 -25.44 -35.63 9.36
N ASP A 419 -25.53 -36.22 8.16
CA ASP A 419 -26.57 -37.21 7.79
C ASP A 419 -26.51 -38.49 8.64
N LYS A 420 -25.35 -38.79 9.24
CA LYS A 420 -25.15 -39.91 10.18
C LYS A 420 -25.41 -39.52 11.63
N GLY A 421 -25.79 -38.28 11.90
CA GLY A 421 -26.01 -37.74 13.25
C GLY A 421 -24.72 -37.47 14.02
N ILE A 422 -23.58 -37.36 13.33
CA ILE A 422 -22.30 -36.97 13.94
C ILE A 422 -22.26 -35.45 14.04
N VAL A 423 -21.96 -34.93 15.23
CA VAL A 423 -21.81 -33.49 15.47
C VAL A 423 -20.52 -32.98 14.83
N THR A 424 -20.61 -31.95 14.00
CA THR A 424 -19.50 -31.45 13.19
C THR A 424 -18.89 -30.15 13.71
N ILE A 425 -17.56 -30.11 13.81
CA ILE A 425 -16.79 -28.96 14.27
C ILE A 425 -15.78 -28.59 13.17
N VAL A 426 -15.91 -27.38 12.61
CA VAL A 426 -15.05 -26.89 11.54
C VAL A 426 -14.21 -25.73 12.06
N ASP A 427 -12.89 -25.91 12.11
CA ASP A 427 -11.96 -24.79 12.26
C ASP A 427 -11.82 -24.07 10.90
N ALA A 428 -12.47 -22.92 10.78
CA ALA A 428 -12.41 -22.04 9.63
C ALA A 428 -11.68 -20.73 9.97
N MET A 429 -10.62 -20.82 10.80
CA MET A 429 -9.85 -19.66 11.28
C MET A 429 -9.44 -18.73 10.15
N SER A 430 -8.86 -19.29 9.10
CA SER A 430 -8.26 -18.58 7.97
C SER A 430 -9.17 -18.49 6.74
N SER A 431 -10.29 -19.20 6.70
CA SER A 431 -11.19 -19.21 5.53
C SER A 431 -12.46 -18.38 5.74
N PHE A 432 -13.05 -18.34 6.94
CA PHE A 432 -14.30 -17.60 7.16
C PHE A 432 -14.13 -16.10 6.92
N GLY A 433 -15.02 -15.52 6.11
CA GLY A 433 -14.96 -14.12 5.66
C GLY A 433 -14.12 -13.88 4.41
N GLY A 434 -13.32 -14.87 3.97
CA GLY A 434 -12.51 -14.82 2.74
C GLY A 434 -12.91 -15.88 1.71
N VAL A 435 -13.45 -17.02 2.15
CA VAL A 435 -13.99 -18.11 1.32
C VAL A 435 -15.49 -18.22 1.61
N PRO A 436 -16.37 -18.32 0.59
CA PRO A 436 -17.80 -18.50 0.81
C PRO A 436 -18.09 -19.80 1.59
N ILE A 437 -18.86 -19.69 2.68
CA ILE A 437 -19.30 -20.82 3.49
C ILE A 437 -20.80 -20.68 3.71
N ASP A 438 -21.52 -21.79 3.62
CA ASP A 438 -22.97 -21.85 3.80
C ASP A 438 -23.31 -22.83 4.92
N LEU A 439 -23.46 -22.30 6.13
CA LEU A 439 -23.64 -23.09 7.35
C LEU A 439 -24.93 -23.91 7.31
N GLU A 440 -26.02 -23.34 6.81
CA GLU A 440 -27.30 -24.03 6.73
C GLU A 440 -27.29 -25.15 5.70
N ARG A 441 -26.79 -24.87 4.48
CA ARG A 441 -26.69 -25.90 3.43
C ARG A 441 -25.75 -27.03 3.81
N LEU A 442 -24.63 -26.71 4.46
CA LEU A 442 -23.65 -27.70 4.89
C LEU A 442 -24.04 -28.41 6.20
N ASN A 443 -25.03 -27.89 6.92
CA ASN A 443 -25.51 -28.42 8.19
C ASN A 443 -24.40 -28.53 9.26
N VAL A 444 -23.51 -27.53 9.32
CA VAL A 444 -22.38 -27.47 10.27
C VAL A 444 -22.88 -27.22 11.69
N ASP A 445 -22.49 -28.01 12.69
CA ASP A 445 -22.92 -27.73 14.07
C ASP A 445 -22.15 -26.57 14.72
N TYR A 446 -20.84 -26.55 14.50
CA TYR A 446 -19.95 -25.50 15.01
C TYR A 446 -18.91 -25.11 13.95
N LEU A 447 -18.83 -23.81 13.63
CA LEU A 447 -17.74 -23.22 12.89
C LEU A 447 -16.97 -22.25 13.77
N VAL A 448 -15.64 -22.39 13.84
CA VAL A 448 -14.77 -21.57 14.69
C VAL A 448 -13.89 -20.67 13.81
N THR A 449 -13.77 -19.40 14.19
CA THR A 449 -12.87 -18.44 13.55
C THR A 449 -12.40 -17.35 14.54
N SER A 450 -11.76 -16.28 14.07
CA SER A 450 -11.24 -15.18 14.90
C SER A 450 -11.38 -13.81 14.26
N SER A 451 -11.25 -12.77 15.10
CA SER A 451 -11.44 -11.37 14.69
C SER A 451 -10.40 -10.86 13.69
N ASN A 452 -9.25 -11.51 13.55
CA ASN A 452 -8.04 -10.94 12.92
C ASN A 452 -7.54 -11.67 11.68
N LYS A 453 -8.45 -12.34 10.99
CA LYS A 453 -8.20 -13.10 9.76
C LYS A 453 -8.96 -12.45 8.62
N CYS A 454 -9.67 -13.20 7.79
CA CYS A 454 -10.24 -12.69 6.53
C CYS A 454 -11.35 -11.65 6.68
N VAL A 455 -11.91 -11.42 7.88
CA VAL A 455 -12.78 -10.25 8.11
C VAL A 455 -11.97 -8.95 8.21
N GLN A 456 -10.69 -9.04 8.53
CA GLN A 456 -9.71 -7.93 8.64
C GLN A 456 -9.86 -7.02 9.88
N GLY A 457 -10.35 -7.57 10.99
CA GLY A 457 -10.24 -6.91 12.29
C GLY A 457 -8.86 -7.12 12.95
N VAL A 458 -8.76 -6.77 14.23
CA VAL A 458 -7.52 -6.91 15.02
C VAL A 458 -7.62 -8.07 16.03
N PRO A 459 -6.49 -8.65 16.51
CA PRO A 459 -6.52 -9.80 17.41
C PRO A 459 -7.17 -9.48 18.76
N GLY A 460 -8.02 -10.38 19.29
CA GLY A 460 -8.50 -10.27 20.67
C GLY A 460 -9.68 -11.15 21.06
N PHE A 461 -10.46 -11.65 20.09
CA PHE A 461 -11.52 -12.62 20.37
C PHE A 461 -11.66 -13.66 19.25
N SER A 462 -12.11 -14.86 19.63
CA SER A 462 -12.58 -15.88 18.71
C SER A 462 -14.09 -15.82 18.54
N ILE A 463 -14.57 -16.33 17.42
CA ILE A 463 -15.98 -16.39 17.04
C ILE A 463 -16.34 -17.86 16.85
N VAL A 464 -17.45 -18.29 17.44
CA VAL A 464 -18.03 -19.60 17.19
C VAL A 464 -19.45 -19.41 16.65
N LEU A 465 -19.65 -19.76 15.39
CA LEU A 465 -20.98 -19.88 14.80
C LEU A 465 -21.51 -21.26 15.16
N ALA A 466 -22.58 -21.30 15.95
CA ALA A 466 -23.12 -22.51 16.52
C ALA A 466 -24.58 -22.70 16.12
N LYS A 467 -24.92 -23.93 15.74
CA LYS A 467 -26.30 -24.33 15.54
C LYS A 467 -27.02 -24.34 16.87
N LYS A 468 -28.09 -23.53 17.00
CA LYS A 468 -28.78 -23.29 18.27
C LYS A 468 -29.30 -24.57 18.90
N ALA A 469 -29.87 -25.47 18.09
CA ALA A 469 -30.40 -26.75 18.55
C ALA A 469 -29.31 -27.62 19.19
N THR A 470 -28.14 -27.72 18.57
CA THR A 470 -27.00 -28.49 19.08
C THR A 470 -26.42 -27.84 20.34
N LEU A 471 -26.16 -26.53 20.30
CA LEU A 471 -25.66 -25.78 21.46
C LEU A 471 -26.56 -25.90 22.69
N ALA A 472 -27.89 -25.88 22.51
CA ALA A 472 -28.85 -25.98 23.62
C ALA A 472 -28.72 -27.29 24.43
N THR A 473 -28.19 -28.36 23.83
CA THR A 473 -27.97 -29.65 24.49
C THR A 473 -26.70 -29.73 25.33
N THR A 474 -25.87 -28.68 25.31
CA THR A 474 -24.52 -28.70 25.90
C THR A 474 -24.43 -28.06 27.29
N ALA A 475 -25.57 -27.69 27.87
CA ALA A 475 -25.64 -27.06 29.18
C ALA A 475 -24.96 -27.92 30.27
N GLY A 476 -23.94 -27.36 30.92
CA GLY A 476 -23.19 -28.05 31.97
C GLY A 476 -22.08 -29.00 31.51
N ASN A 477 -21.87 -29.15 30.20
CA ASN A 477 -20.80 -30.01 29.66
C ASN A 477 -19.40 -29.42 29.82
N ALA A 478 -19.30 -28.09 29.87
CA ALA A 478 -18.03 -27.37 29.85
C ALA A 478 -17.03 -27.89 30.89
N ARG A 479 -15.76 -27.98 30.48
CA ARG A 479 -14.62 -28.39 31.31
C ARG A 479 -13.89 -27.20 31.95
N SER A 480 -14.25 -25.98 31.56
CA SER A 480 -13.68 -24.73 32.04
C SER A 480 -14.77 -23.70 32.26
N LEU A 481 -14.66 -22.88 33.31
CA LEU A 481 -15.61 -21.81 33.60
C LEU A 481 -15.55 -20.68 32.55
N VAL A 482 -14.33 -20.30 32.16
CA VAL A 482 -14.06 -19.14 31.28
C VAL A 482 -14.18 -19.48 29.80
N LEU A 483 -14.02 -20.75 29.45
CA LEU A 483 -14.20 -21.27 28.09
C LEU A 483 -15.56 -21.97 27.89
N ASP A 484 -16.53 -21.76 28.79
CA ASP A 484 -17.87 -22.32 28.65
C ASP A 484 -18.67 -21.55 27.57
N LEU A 485 -18.72 -22.16 26.37
CA LEU A 485 -19.39 -21.63 25.19
C LEU A 485 -20.90 -21.47 25.39
N TYR A 486 -21.55 -22.46 26.03
CA TYR A 486 -22.99 -22.45 26.28
C TYR A 486 -23.37 -21.31 27.22
N ALA A 487 -22.66 -21.19 28.34
CA ALA A 487 -22.94 -20.14 29.30
C ALA A 487 -22.66 -18.76 28.71
N GLN A 488 -21.60 -18.59 27.89
CA GLN A 488 -21.33 -17.33 27.19
C GLN A 488 -22.49 -16.94 26.28
N ASN A 489 -22.97 -17.87 25.46
CA ASN A 489 -24.15 -17.65 24.63
C ASN A 489 -25.38 -17.27 25.46
N ALA A 490 -25.66 -18.03 26.53
CA ALA A 490 -26.79 -17.75 27.42
C ALA A 490 -26.72 -16.35 28.05
N CYS A 491 -25.51 -15.83 28.32
CA CYS A 491 -25.33 -14.47 28.79
C CYS A 491 -25.68 -13.43 27.73
N PHE A 492 -25.23 -13.63 26.48
CA PHE A 492 -25.60 -12.74 25.38
C PHE A 492 -27.12 -12.71 25.15
N GLU A 493 -27.79 -13.85 25.19
CA GLU A 493 -29.24 -13.94 25.01
C GLU A 493 -30.01 -13.29 26.16
N ASN A 494 -29.67 -13.62 27.41
CA ASN A 494 -30.41 -13.17 28.59
C ASN A 494 -30.10 -11.71 29.00
N GLN A 495 -28.96 -11.18 28.59
CA GLN A 495 -28.50 -9.82 28.94
C GLN A 495 -28.21 -8.97 27.70
N HIS A 496 -28.90 -9.27 26.59
CA HIS A 496 -28.97 -8.46 25.37
C HIS A 496 -27.61 -8.01 24.82
N GLY A 497 -26.66 -8.94 24.64
CA GLY A 497 -25.34 -8.65 24.07
C GLY A 497 -24.24 -8.40 25.09
N LYS A 498 -24.55 -8.53 26.39
CA LYS A 498 -23.53 -8.47 27.43
C LYS A 498 -22.67 -9.75 27.47
N TRP A 499 -21.36 -9.55 27.54
CA TRP A 499 -20.37 -10.61 27.77
C TRP A 499 -20.40 -11.08 29.23
N ARG A 500 -20.04 -12.35 29.51
CA ARG A 500 -19.97 -12.85 30.90
C ARG A 500 -18.90 -12.17 31.73
N PHE A 501 -17.76 -11.94 31.10
CA PHE A 501 -16.57 -11.30 31.68
C PHE A 501 -16.21 -10.07 30.86
N THR A 502 -15.28 -9.25 31.35
CA THR A 502 -14.79 -8.06 30.64
C THR A 502 -14.39 -8.44 29.21
N SER A 503 -14.92 -7.71 28.24
CA SER A 503 -14.70 -7.94 26.82
C SER A 503 -13.66 -7.00 26.26
N PRO A 504 -13.01 -7.36 25.14
CA PRO A 504 -12.03 -6.51 24.49
C PRO A 504 -12.74 -5.43 23.66
N THR A 505 -13.28 -4.41 24.34
CA THR A 505 -14.18 -3.41 23.73
C THR A 505 -13.59 -2.75 22.49
N HIS A 506 -12.35 -2.26 22.54
CA HIS A 506 -11.65 -1.67 21.38
C HIS A 506 -11.59 -2.62 20.19
N VAL A 507 -11.33 -3.91 20.43
CA VAL A 507 -11.23 -4.94 19.39
C VAL A 507 -12.60 -5.23 18.76
N VAL A 508 -13.68 -5.22 19.54
CA VAL A 508 -15.05 -5.43 19.03
C VAL A 508 -15.50 -4.24 18.18
N TYR A 509 -15.18 -3.01 18.55
CA TYR A 509 -15.44 -1.83 17.72
C TYR A 509 -14.63 -1.85 16.41
N ALA A 510 -13.34 -2.19 16.49
CA ALA A 510 -12.50 -2.37 15.30
C ALA A 510 -13.03 -3.46 14.37
N PHE A 511 -13.47 -4.58 14.93
CA PHE A 511 -14.09 -5.66 14.17
C PHE A 511 -15.42 -5.24 13.52
N ALA A 512 -16.24 -4.45 14.23
CA ALA A 512 -17.47 -3.92 13.67
C ALA A 512 -17.21 -3.00 12.47
N GLN A 513 -16.14 -2.20 12.51
CA GLN A 513 -15.70 -1.40 11.37
C GLN A 513 -15.22 -2.28 10.20
N ALA A 514 -14.45 -3.34 10.48
CA ALA A 514 -14.01 -4.29 9.46
C ALA A 514 -15.18 -5.02 8.77
N LEU A 515 -16.25 -5.35 9.51
CA LEU A 515 -17.49 -5.90 8.93
C LEU A 515 -18.18 -4.90 8.00
N ARG A 516 -18.20 -3.60 8.34
CA ARG A 516 -18.75 -2.56 7.45
C ARG A 516 -17.93 -2.44 6.17
N GLU A 517 -16.61 -2.46 6.27
CA GLU A 517 -15.70 -2.42 5.12
C GLU A 517 -15.88 -3.65 4.22
N LEU A 518 -16.03 -4.84 4.80
CA LEU A 518 -16.38 -6.05 4.05
C LEU A 518 -17.71 -5.90 3.30
N SER A 519 -18.72 -5.29 3.93
CA SER A 519 -19.99 -5.01 3.25
C SER A 519 -19.82 -4.02 2.09
N VAL A 520 -19.02 -2.97 2.25
CA VAL A 520 -18.71 -1.97 1.21
C VAL A 520 -17.94 -2.60 0.04
N GLU A 521 -17.02 -3.52 0.31
CA GLU A 521 -16.27 -4.26 -0.71
C GLU A 521 -17.18 -5.14 -1.60
N GLY A 522 -18.39 -5.49 -1.15
CA GLY A 522 -19.30 -6.41 -1.83
C GLY A 522 -19.44 -7.77 -1.16
N GLY A 523 -19.03 -7.88 0.10
CA GLY A 523 -19.13 -9.09 0.91
C GLY A 523 -18.08 -10.15 0.57
N VAL A 524 -18.28 -11.37 1.10
CA VAL A 524 -17.32 -12.47 0.95
C VAL A 524 -17.07 -12.83 -0.51
N THR A 525 -18.08 -12.70 -1.39
CA THR A 525 -17.93 -13.01 -2.82
C THR A 525 -16.88 -12.12 -3.49
N ALA A 526 -16.96 -10.80 -3.27
CA ALA A 526 -16.00 -9.85 -3.85
C ALA A 526 -14.59 -10.05 -3.25
N ARG A 527 -14.53 -10.26 -1.92
CA ARG A 527 -13.27 -10.52 -1.23
C ARG A 527 -12.60 -11.83 -1.69
N TYR A 528 -13.38 -12.90 -1.84
CA TYR A 528 -12.91 -14.18 -2.37
C TYR A 528 -12.34 -14.04 -3.78
N HIS A 529 -13.01 -13.27 -4.64
CA HIS A 529 -12.51 -12.97 -5.97
C HIS A 529 -11.16 -12.24 -5.92
N ARG A 530 -11.04 -11.21 -5.08
CA ARG A 530 -9.77 -10.48 -4.90
C ARG A 530 -8.67 -11.40 -4.37
N TYR A 531 -8.94 -12.18 -3.33
CA TYR A 531 -7.98 -13.11 -2.76
C TYR A 531 -7.55 -14.19 -3.75
N SER A 532 -8.48 -14.74 -4.54
CA SER A 532 -8.18 -15.72 -5.59
C SER A 532 -7.34 -15.11 -6.72
N THR A 533 -7.62 -13.86 -7.10
CA THR A 533 -6.83 -13.12 -8.10
C THR A 533 -5.40 -12.90 -7.60
N ASN A 534 -5.26 -12.48 -6.34
CA ASN A 534 -3.94 -12.29 -5.73
C ASN A 534 -3.17 -13.61 -5.64
N GLU A 535 -3.82 -14.70 -5.23
CA GLU A 535 -3.20 -16.03 -5.17
C GLU A 535 -2.73 -16.49 -6.55
N GLN A 536 -3.58 -16.38 -7.57
CA GLN A 536 -3.24 -16.77 -8.93
C GLN A 536 -2.03 -15.99 -9.45
N LEU A 537 -2.03 -14.66 -9.29
CA LEU A 537 -0.94 -13.80 -9.72
C LEU A 537 0.37 -14.16 -9.01
N LEU A 538 0.30 -14.38 -7.68
CA LEU A 538 1.45 -14.81 -6.88
C LEU A 538 1.96 -16.18 -7.33
N HIS A 539 1.06 -17.14 -7.55
CA HIS A 539 1.38 -18.51 -7.94
C HIS A 539 2.11 -18.54 -9.29
N GLU A 540 1.51 -17.93 -10.31
CA GLU A 540 2.07 -17.87 -11.67
C GLU A 540 3.41 -17.13 -11.67
N GLY A 541 3.47 -15.95 -11.03
CA GLY A 541 4.68 -15.15 -10.97
C GLY A 541 5.83 -15.84 -10.23
N MET A 542 5.57 -16.57 -9.16
CA MET A 542 6.61 -17.32 -8.43
C MET A 542 7.14 -18.51 -9.25
N ILE A 543 6.27 -19.19 -10.00
CA ILE A 543 6.68 -20.27 -10.94
C ILE A 543 7.59 -19.70 -12.04
N ASP A 544 7.22 -18.56 -12.63
CA ASP A 544 8.03 -17.90 -13.66
C ASP A 544 9.41 -17.47 -13.15
N LEU A 545 9.52 -17.18 -11.84
CA LEU A 545 10.78 -16.88 -11.17
C LEU A 545 11.58 -18.14 -10.75
N GLY A 546 11.03 -19.33 -10.96
CA GLY A 546 11.68 -20.61 -10.69
C GLY A 546 11.45 -21.18 -9.30
N TYR A 547 10.44 -20.69 -8.57
CA TYR A 547 10.03 -21.26 -7.28
C TYR A 547 8.95 -22.32 -7.47
N GLU A 548 9.03 -23.39 -6.67
CA GLU A 548 8.04 -24.48 -6.70
C GLU A 548 7.07 -24.38 -5.52
N PRO A 549 5.75 -24.47 -5.74
CA PRO A 549 4.77 -24.65 -4.67
C PRO A 549 4.98 -25.99 -3.93
N VAL A 550 4.58 -26.02 -2.65
CA VAL A 550 4.60 -27.26 -1.83
C VAL A 550 3.45 -28.21 -2.21
N ILE A 551 2.30 -27.67 -2.61
CA ILE A 551 1.08 -28.43 -2.87
C ILE A 551 0.59 -28.23 -4.30
N ASP A 552 -0.25 -29.14 -4.77
CA ASP A 552 -0.93 -29.02 -6.06
C ASP A 552 -1.92 -27.84 -6.04
N HIS A 553 -1.96 -27.06 -7.13
CA HIS A 553 -2.81 -25.86 -7.23
C HIS A 553 -4.32 -26.19 -7.09
N THR A 554 -4.76 -27.41 -7.44
CA THR A 554 -6.16 -27.82 -7.35
C THR A 554 -6.71 -27.87 -5.92
N VAL A 555 -5.83 -27.94 -4.91
CA VAL A 555 -6.21 -27.95 -3.49
C VAL A 555 -5.77 -26.68 -2.75
N GLN A 556 -5.18 -25.73 -3.47
CA GLN A 556 -4.64 -24.49 -2.92
C GLN A 556 -5.77 -23.53 -2.53
N SER A 557 -5.73 -23.04 -1.29
CA SER A 557 -6.62 -21.98 -0.82
C SER A 557 -6.19 -20.61 -1.35
N PRO A 558 -7.11 -19.65 -1.51
CA PRO A 558 -6.76 -18.29 -1.88
C PRO A 558 -6.15 -17.50 -0.71
N ILE A 559 -5.66 -18.15 0.35
CA ILE A 559 -5.31 -17.49 1.61
C ILE A 559 -3.80 -17.31 1.79
N ILE A 560 -3.05 -18.38 1.54
CA ILE A 560 -1.61 -18.43 1.72
C ILE A 560 -1.01 -19.53 0.87
N THR A 561 0.09 -19.21 0.18
CA THR A 561 0.82 -20.15 -0.67
C THR A 561 2.17 -20.47 -0.05
N SER A 562 2.52 -21.75 -0.02
CA SER A 562 3.81 -22.24 0.48
C SER A 562 4.73 -22.60 -0.68
N PHE A 563 5.96 -22.11 -0.65
CA PHE A 563 6.98 -22.37 -1.66
C PHE A 563 8.19 -23.07 -1.04
N LYS A 564 8.78 -23.98 -1.80
CA LYS A 564 10.04 -24.63 -1.43
C LYS A 564 11.19 -23.64 -1.51
N TYR A 565 12.27 -23.91 -0.77
CA TYR A 565 13.52 -23.19 -1.03
C TYR A 565 14.01 -23.52 -2.45
N PRO A 566 14.43 -22.51 -3.24
CA PRO A 566 14.83 -22.72 -4.63
C PRO A 566 16.14 -23.53 -4.75
N THR A 567 17.00 -23.43 -3.72
CA THR A 567 18.28 -24.15 -3.62
C THR A 567 18.56 -24.53 -2.16
N ALA A 568 19.50 -25.45 -1.94
CA ALA A 568 19.86 -25.91 -0.60
C ALA A 568 20.62 -24.86 0.24
N ASP A 569 21.25 -23.88 -0.41
CA ASP A 569 21.99 -22.78 0.19
C ASP A 569 21.19 -21.47 0.30
N PHE A 570 19.90 -21.50 -0.10
CA PHE A 570 19.00 -20.37 0.01
C PHE A 570 18.91 -19.86 1.46
N ASN A 571 19.27 -18.60 1.66
CA ASN A 571 19.20 -17.95 2.97
C ASN A 571 17.87 -17.19 3.13
N PHE A 572 16.88 -17.84 3.74
CA PHE A 572 15.58 -17.22 3.98
C PHE A 572 15.66 -15.94 4.82
N ARG A 573 16.62 -15.83 5.76
CA ARG A 573 16.74 -14.62 6.57
C ARG A 573 17.16 -13.41 5.74
N ASP A 574 18.10 -13.60 4.83
CA ASP A 574 18.54 -12.54 3.93
C ASP A 574 17.40 -12.10 2.99
N PHE A 575 16.71 -13.06 2.40
CA PHE A 575 15.53 -12.81 1.57
C PHE A 575 14.41 -12.08 2.34
N TYR A 576 14.15 -12.50 3.57
CA TYR A 576 13.17 -11.87 4.45
C TYR A 576 13.52 -10.41 4.76
N GLU A 577 14.76 -10.12 5.18
CA GLU A 577 15.17 -8.74 5.48
C GLU A 577 15.16 -7.87 4.21
N TYR A 578 15.59 -8.41 3.06
CA TYR A 578 15.52 -7.70 1.77
C TYR A 578 14.09 -7.23 1.43
N LEU A 579 13.08 -8.10 1.61
CA LEU A 579 11.68 -7.77 1.36
C LEU A 579 11.10 -6.85 2.45
N LYS A 580 11.47 -7.07 3.71
CA LYS A 580 11.00 -6.28 4.85
C LYS A 580 11.46 -4.82 4.74
N ASP A 581 12.71 -4.59 4.37
CA ASP A 581 13.27 -3.25 4.13
C ASP A 581 12.57 -2.53 2.96
N ARG A 582 11.77 -3.26 2.17
CA ARG A 582 10.98 -2.77 1.03
C ARG A 582 9.48 -2.88 1.24
N GLY A 583 9.05 -3.02 2.50
CA GLY A 583 7.66 -2.90 2.91
C GLY A 583 6.86 -4.19 2.89
N PHE A 584 7.48 -5.38 2.84
CA PHE A 584 6.77 -6.67 2.86
C PHE A 584 7.28 -7.61 3.94
N ILE A 585 6.39 -8.10 4.79
CA ILE A 585 6.70 -9.16 5.77
C ILE A 585 6.09 -10.47 5.28
N ILE A 586 6.95 -11.43 4.94
CA ILE A 586 6.57 -12.82 4.62
C ILE A 586 6.78 -13.75 5.82
N TYR A 587 6.41 -15.03 5.70
CA TYR A 587 6.44 -15.99 6.80
C TYR A 587 7.42 -17.14 6.56
N PRO A 588 8.09 -17.64 7.61
CA PRO A 588 8.86 -18.88 7.52
C PRO A 588 7.93 -20.07 7.27
N GLY A 589 8.49 -21.13 6.70
CA GLY A 589 7.81 -22.42 6.51
C GLY A 589 7.40 -23.05 7.83
N LYS A 590 6.44 -23.96 7.74
CA LYS A 590 5.95 -24.76 8.88
C LYS A 590 5.79 -26.24 8.51
N VAL A 591 6.16 -26.60 7.29
CA VAL A 591 6.10 -27.98 6.78
C VAL A 591 7.18 -28.79 7.47
N SER A 592 6.80 -29.91 8.08
CA SER A 592 7.68 -30.65 8.98
C SER A 592 8.85 -31.35 8.27
N GLN A 593 8.72 -31.64 6.98
CA GLN A 593 9.71 -32.42 6.21
C GLN A 593 10.38 -31.64 5.08
N MET A 594 10.19 -30.32 4.98
CA MET A 594 10.71 -29.54 3.86
C MET A 594 11.01 -28.09 4.22
N ASP A 595 12.20 -27.62 3.84
CA ASP A 595 12.57 -26.22 3.90
C ASP A 595 11.69 -25.41 2.94
N SER A 596 10.91 -24.52 3.52
CA SER A 596 9.88 -23.77 2.82
C SER A 596 9.70 -22.39 3.43
N PHE A 597 9.03 -21.51 2.71
CA PHE A 597 8.51 -20.24 3.20
C PHE A 597 7.09 -20.04 2.69
N ARG A 598 6.39 -19.07 3.26
CA ARG A 598 4.98 -18.84 2.98
C ARG A 598 4.71 -17.36 2.73
N ILE A 599 3.83 -17.11 1.78
CA ILE A 599 3.40 -15.76 1.42
C ILE A 599 1.87 -15.75 1.51
N GLY A 600 1.35 -14.97 2.45
CA GLY A 600 -0.08 -14.69 2.56
C GLY A 600 -0.50 -13.64 1.53
N ASN A 601 -1.69 -13.79 0.98
CA ASN A 601 -2.21 -12.92 -0.09
C ASN A 601 -3.61 -12.36 0.26
N ILE A 602 -3.84 -12.17 1.57
CA ILE A 602 -5.07 -11.71 2.20
C ILE A 602 -4.84 -10.45 3.04
N GLY A 603 -5.93 -9.80 3.48
CA GLY A 603 -5.87 -8.52 4.19
C GLY A 603 -5.99 -7.32 3.24
N GLU A 604 -5.46 -6.18 3.66
CA GLU A 604 -5.28 -4.98 2.81
C GLU A 604 -4.12 -5.21 1.82
N VAL A 605 -4.30 -6.17 0.91
CA VAL A 605 -3.34 -6.54 -0.12
C VAL A 605 -4.05 -6.48 -1.48
N SER A 606 -3.50 -5.70 -2.39
CA SER A 606 -4.00 -5.54 -3.77
C SER A 606 -3.19 -6.40 -4.78
N ALA A 607 -3.69 -6.51 -6.01
CA ALA A 607 -2.94 -7.15 -7.10
C ALA A 607 -1.66 -6.37 -7.47
N ASP A 608 -1.68 -5.06 -7.31
CA ASP A 608 -0.51 -4.20 -7.54
C ASP A 608 0.59 -4.48 -6.48
N ASP A 609 0.20 -4.74 -5.23
CA ASP A 609 1.13 -5.16 -4.18
C ASP A 609 1.78 -6.51 -4.49
N ILE A 610 1.01 -7.47 -5.00
CA ILE A 610 1.55 -8.76 -5.44
C ILE A 610 2.53 -8.58 -6.62
N SER A 611 2.19 -7.73 -7.59
CA SER A 611 3.08 -7.41 -8.73
C SER A 611 4.39 -6.76 -8.24
N ARG A 612 4.29 -5.81 -7.32
CA ARG A 612 5.44 -5.14 -6.69
C ARG A 612 6.32 -6.14 -5.94
N LEU A 613 5.71 -7.04 -5.16
CA LEU A 613 6.42 -8.13 -4.49
C LEU A 613 7.18 -9.00 -5.49
N LEU A 614 6.52 -9.46 -6.56
CA LEU A 614 7.14 -10.32 -7.57
C LEU A 614 8.34 -9.64 -8.25
N ASN A 615 8.24 -8.34 -8.57
CA ASN A 615 9.36 -7.58 -9.13
C ASN A 615 10.56 -7.50 -8.16
N LEU A 616 10.30 -7.34 -6.86
CA LEU A 616 11.36 -7.36 -5.85
C LEU A 616 12.02 -8.73 -5.75
N ILE A 617 11.23 -9.81 -5.78
CA ILE A 617 11.74 -11.19 -5.76
C ILE A 617 12.56 -11.49 -7.03
N ALA A 618 12.11 -11.01 -8.19
CA ALA A 618 12.84 -11.13 -9.45
C ALA A 618 14.23 -10.45 -9.38
N THR A 619 14.27 -9.26 -8.80
CA THR A 619 15.50 -8.49 -8.57
C THR A 619 16.46 -9.24 -7.64
N TYR A 620 15.95 -9.75 -6.52
CA TYR A 620 16.74 -10.55 -5.57
C TYR A 620 17.30 -11.84 -6.22
N THR A 621 16.45 -12.56 -6.95
CA THR A 621 16.82 -13.81 -7.63
C THR A 621 17.88 -13.59 -8.71
N THR A 622 17.80 -12.47 -9.44
CA THR A 622 18.79 -12.11 -10.46
C THR A 622 20.14 -11.75 -9.83
N ALA A 623 20.14 -11.04 -8.69
CA ALA A 623 21.36 -10.70 -7.98
C ALA A 623 22.10 -11.95 -7.46
N LEU A 624 21.38 -12.94 -6.92
CA LEU A 624 21.98 -14.23 -6.49
C LEU A 624 22.67 -14.97 -7.65
N LYS A 625 22.01 -15.06 -8.82
CA LYS A 625 22.57 -15.72 -10.01
C LYS A 625 23.79 -15.02 -10.59
N ALA A 626 23.99 -13.72 -10.30
CA ALA A 626 25.16 -12.97 -10.76
C ALA A 626 26.39 -13.15 -9.84
N THR A 627 26.19 -13.71 -8.64
CA THR A 627 27.25 -13.98 -7.65
C THR A 627 27.72 -15.44 -7.59
N GLU A 628 27.02 -16.34 -8.29
CA GLU A 628 27.42 -17.73 -8.59
C GLU A 628 28.28 -17.80 -9.87
#